data_AF-A0A928WM32-F1
#
_entry.id   AF-A0A928WM32-F1
#
_cell.length_a   1.000
_cell.length_b   1.000
_cell.length_c   1.000
_cell.angle_alpha   90.00
_cell.angle_beta   90.00
_cell.angle_gamma   90.00
#
_symmetry.space_group_name_H-M   'P 1'
#
loop_
_entity.id
_entity.type
_entity.pdbx_description
1 polymer ?
#
loop_
_entity_poly.entity_id
_entity_poly.type
_entity_poly.pdbx_seq_one_letter_code
_entity_poly.pdbx_strand_id
1 'polypeptide(L)'
;MDVKKPEFGIQDHSLVEVATALHCYSRDMQSYYKMAQGYLLGQLDEATDEAELSAIKTDLRTINQKMEYFHVLNNATSIVDTLMHSAIMSEELNLAKLSASAEKV
;
A
#
# COMPACT_ATOMS: atom_id res chain seq x y z
N MET A 1 -8.42 17.93 4.95
CA MET A 1 -8.60 16.61 4.32
C MET A 1 -8.66 15.56 5.43
N ASP A 2 -9.80 14.89 5.61
CA ASP A 2 -10.04 13.94 6.72
C ASP A 2 -9.60 12.50 6.42
N VAL A 3 -8.89 12.26 5.32
CA VAL A 3 -8.39 10.92 4.99
C VAL A 3 -7.05 10.71 5.69
N LYS A 4 -7.06 9.93 6.77
CA LYS A 4 -5.83 9.51 7.46
C LYS A 4 -4.97 8.68 6.49
N LYS A 5 -3.69 9.00 6.41
CA LYS A 5 -2.73 8.19 5.66
C LYS A 5 -2.71 6.76 6.23
N PRO A 6 -2.79 5.71 5.40
CA PRO A 6 -2.65 4.33 5.86
C PRO A 6 -1.33 4.13 6.61
N GLU A 7 -1.38 3.34 7.67
CA GLU A 7 -0.23 2.94 8.47
C GLU A 7 -0.06 1.42 8.33
N PHE A 8 1.16 0.98 8.08
CA PHE A 8 1.48 -0.44 8.07
C PHE A 8 1.78 -0.89 9.50
N GLY A 9 0.99 -1.82 10.02
CA GLY A 9 1.17 -2.35 11.37
C GLY A 9 0.88 -3.84 11.38
N ILE A 10 1.93 -4.65 11.52
CA ILE A 10 1.82 -6.10 11.69
C ILE A 10 2.89 -6.56 12.70
N GLN A 11 2.51 -7.32 13.72
CA GLN A 11 3.41 -7.90 14.73
C GLN A 11 3.01 -9.36 14.99
N ASP A 12 3.98 -10.29 14.97
CA ASP A 12 3.78 -11.72 15.27
C ASP A 12 2.75 -12.46 14.39
N HIS A 13 2.89 -12.35 13.06
CA HIS A 13 1.98 -12.99 12.09
C HIS A 13 2.67 -14.01 11.17
N SER A 14 1.87 -14.90 10.60
CA SER A 14 2.30 -15.86 9.57
C SER A 14 2.72 -15.16 8.27
N LEU A 15 3.54 -15.83 7.44
CA LEU A 15 4.00 -15.27 6.17
C LEU A 15 2.86 -14.91 5.21
N VAL A 16 1.76 -15.68 5.25
CA VAL A 16 0.57 -15.43 4.42
C VAL A 16 -0.10 -14.12 4.86
N GLU A 17 -0.29 -13.93 6.16
CA GLU A 17 -0.87 -12.69 6.71
C GLU A 17 0.00 -11.47 6.40
N VAL A 18 1.33 -11.61 6.44
CA VAL A 18 2.25 -10.54 6.04
C VAL A 18 2.06 -10.16 4.58
N ALA A 19 1.96 -11.15 3.67
CA ALA A 19 1.74 -10.89 2.26
C ALA A 19 0.40 -10.18 2.00
N THR A 20 -0.67 -10.64 2.63
CA THR A 20 -2.00 -10.03 2.52
C THR A 20 -2.03 -8.62 3.09
N ALA A 21 -1.44 -8.40 4.27
CA ALA A 21 -1.39 -7.09 4.90
C ALA A 21 -0.59 -6.09 4.05
N LEU A 22 0.52 -6.54 3.45
CA LEU A 22 1.33 -5.70 2.58
C LEU A 22 0.60 -5.35 1.28
N HIS A 23 -0.12 -6.30 0.69
CA HIS A 23 -0.98 -6.06 -0.47
C HIS A 23 -2.08 -5.04 -0.14
N CYS A 24 -2.81 -5.24 0.97
CA CYS A 24 -3.86 -4.33 1.41
C CYS A 24 -3.32 -2.91 1.68
N TYR A 25 -2.21 -2.80 2.42
CA TYR A 25 -1.56 -1.51 2.68
C TYR A 25 -1.15 -0.80 1.39
N SER A 26 -0.56 -1.53 0.42
CA SER A 26 -0.13 -0.95 -0.84
C SER A 26 -1.30 -0.40 -1.67
N ARG A 27 -2.40 -1.16 -1.74
CA ARG A 27 -3.66 -0.74 -2.36
C ARG A 27 -4.23 0.53 -1.70
N ASP A 28 -4.25 0.55 -0.37
CA ASP A 28 -4.83 1.64 0.39
C ASP A 28 -3.98 2.92 0.26
N MET A 29 -2.64 2.77 0.25
CA MET A 29 -1.71 3.87 -0.03
C MET A 29 -1.88 4.43 -1.45
N GLN A 30 -2.07 3.57 -2.45
CA GLN A 30 -2.36 4.03 -3.81
C GLN A 30 -3.66 4.85 -3.85
N SER A 31 -4.70 4.39 -3.15
CA SER A 31 -5.99 5.08 -3.04
C SER A 31 -5.86 6.42 -2.31
N TYR A 32 -5.12 6.46 -1.19
CA TYR A 32 -4.83 7.67 -0.44
C TYR A 32 -4.17 8.75 -1.33
N TYR A 33 -3.15 8.39 -2.10
CA TYR A 33 -2.48 9.35 -2.96
C TYR A 33 -3.33 9.81 -4.14
N LYS A 34 -4.24 8.98 -4.68
CA LYS A 34 -5.24 9.42 -5.67
C LYS A 34 -6.16 10.50 -5.09
N MET A 35 -6.62 10.32 -3.86
CA MET A 35 -7.46 11.33 -3.19
C MET A 35 -6.68 12.62 -2.92
N ALA A 36 -5.44 12.51 -2.43
CA ALA A 36 -4.58 13.66 -2.19
C ALA A 36 -4.26 14.43 -3.49
N GLN A 37 -4.04 13.72 -4.60
CA GLN A 37 -3.87 14.33 -5.93
C GLN A 37 -5.13 15.12 -6.32
N GLY A 38 -6.32 14.54 -6.19
CA GLY A 38 -7.58 15.23 -6.49
C GLY A 38 -7.77 16.50 -5.65
N TYR A 39 -7.39 16.45 -4.36
CA TYR A 39 -7.44 17.61 -3.46
C TYR A 39 -6.45 18.72 -3.87
N LEU A 40 -5.22 18.36 -4.27
CA LEU A 40 -4.24 19.34 -4.75
C LEU A 40 -4.64 19.94 -6.10
N LEU A 41 -5.25 19.16 -7.00
CA LEU A 41 -5.78 19.69 -8.26
C LEU A 41 -6.89 20.72 -8.03
N GLY A 42 -7.79 20.47 -7.08
CA GLY A 42 -8.81 21.45 -6.68
C GLY A 42 -8.20 22.75 -6.14
N GLN A 43 -7.16 22.66 -5.31
CA GLN A 43 -6.44 23.85 -4.85
C GLN A 43 -5.70 24.57 -5.99
N LEU A 44 -5.15 23.83 -6.96
CA LEU A 44 -4.48 24.42 -8.11
C LEU A 44 -5.42 25.30 -8.94
N ASP A 45 -6.68 24.89 -9.06
CA ASP A 45 -7.72 25.64 -9.79
C ASP A 45 -8.14 26.92 -9.05
N GLU A 46 -8.01 26.95 -7.72
CA GLU A 46 -8.37 28.08 -6.85
C GLU A 46 -7.18 29.04 -6.58
N ALA A 47 -5.94 28.56 -6.72
CA ALA A 47 -4.74 29.31 -6.39
C ALA A 47 -4.53 30.50 -7.35
N THR A 48 -4.28 31.68 -6.77
CA THR A 48 -4.08 32.93 -7.53
C THR A 48 -2.68 33.50 -7.37
N ASP A 49 -1.92 33.04 -6.37
CA ASP A 49 -0.55 33.46 -6.11
C ASP A 49 0.48 32.50 -6.74
N GLU A 50 1.57 33.05 -7.28
CA GLU A 50 2.58 32.27 -7.99
C GLU A 50 3.40 31.35 -7.06
N ALA A 51 3.64 31.76 -5.81
CA ALA A 51 4.34 30.93 -4.84
C ALA A 51 3.46 29.75 -4.39
N GLU A 52 2.17 29.98 -4.18
CA GLU A 52 1.18 28.93 -3.90
C GLU A 52 1.09 27.93 -5.07
N LEU A 53 0.93 28.42 -6.30
CA LEU A 53 0.92 27.59 -7.51
C LEU A 53 2.19 26.73 -7.64
N SER A 54 3.37 27.30 -7.33
CA SER A 54 4.64 26.59 -7.38
C SER A 54 4.74 25.49 -6.32
N ALA A 55 4.26 25.76 -5.11
CA ALA A 55 4.20 24.78 -4.03
C ALA A 55 3.27 23.60 -4.39
N ILE A 56 2.05 23.89 -4.84
CA ILE A 56 1.07 22.87 -5.24
C ILE A 56 1.61 22.00 -6.38
N LYS A 57 2.27 22.60 -7.39
CA LYS A 57 2.90 21.85 -8.48
C LYS A 57 4.01 20.91 -7.98
N THR A 58 4.79 21.35 -7.01
CA THR A 58 5.86 20.55 -6.39
C THR A 58 5.28 19.36 -5.64
N ASP A 59 4.20 19.58 -4.89
CA ASP A 59 3.50 18.53 -4.15
C ASP A 59 2.82 17.54 -5.10
N LEU A 60 2.17 18.01 -6.17
CA LEU A 60 1.59 17.16 -7.22
C LEU A 60 2.65 16.26 -7.86
N ARG A 61 3.83 16.80 -8.16
CA ARG A 61 4.95 15.99 -8.70
C ARG A 61 5.35 14.88 -7.72
N THR A 62 5.46 15.22 -6.43
CA THR A 62 5.82 14.27 -5.37
C THR A 62 4.76 13.19 -5.21
N ILE A 63 3.48 13.57 -5.22
CA ILE A 63 2.36 12.62 -5.11
C ILE A 63 2.31 11.70 -6.32
N ASN A 64 2.50 12.21 -7.55
CA ASN A 64 2.51 11.39 -8.76
C ASN A 64 3.62 10.32 -8.72
N GLN A 65 4.81 10.68 -8.24
CA GLN A 65 5.90 9.71 -8.05
C GLN A 65 5.54 8.63 -7.02
N LYS A 66 4.91 9.02 -5.91
CA LYS A 66 4.45 8.07 -4.88
C LYS A 66 3.31 7.19 -5.38
N MET A 67 2.37 7.73 -6.16
CA MET A 67 1.29 6.95 -6.78
C MET A 67 1.83 5.86 -7.70
N GLU A 68 2.80 6.20 -8.56
CA GLU A 68 3.44 5.23 -9.45
C GLU A 68 4.16 4.15 -8.65
N TYR A 69 4.93 4.55 -7.64
CA TYR A 69 5.60 3.61 -6.74
C TYR A 69 4.62 2.63 -6.07
N PHE A 70 3.52 3.15 -5.49
CA PHE A 70 2.53 2.30 -4.83
C PHE A 70 1.67 1.50 -5.82
N HIS A 71 1.54 1.93 -7.07
CA HIS A 71 0.94 1.11 -8.12
C HIS A 71 1.77 -0.13 -8.41
N VAL A 72 3.07 0.05 -8.64
CA VAL A 72 4.01 -1.06 -8.88
C VAL A 72 4.06 -1.99 -7.67
N LEU A 73 4.14 -1.42 -6.46
CA LEU A 73 4.15 -2.21 -5.23
C LEU A 73 2.84 -2.98 -5.04
N ASN A 74 1.67 -2.37 -5.30
CA ASN A 74 0.38 -3.04 -5.24
C ASN A 74 0.33 -4.25 -6.20
N ASN A 75 0.82 -4.10 -7.42
CA ASN A 75 0.86 -5.20 -8.39
C ASN A 75 1.79 -6.32 -7.91
N ALA A 76 3.00 -5.97 -7.44
CA ALA A 76 3.96 -6.96 -6.96
C ALA A 76 3.43 -7.73 -5.74
N THR A 77 2.85 -7.01 -4.78
CA THR A 77 2.30 -7.59 -3.55
C THR A 77 1.05 -8.41 -3.80
N SER A 78 0.22 -8.04 -4.77
CA SER A 78 -0.90 -8.88 -5.24
C SER A 78 -0.43 -10.21 -5.82
N ILE A 79 0.67 -10.22 -6.59
CA ILE A 79 1.28 -11.46 -7.09
C ILE A 79 1.80 -12.30 -5.92
N VAL A 80 2.55 -11.70 -5.00
CA VAL A 80 3.07 -12.41 -3.82
C VAL A 80 1.93 -13.00 -2.99
N ASP A 81 0.90 -12.22 -2.68
CA ASP A 81 -0.29 -12.66 -1.95
C ASP A 81 -0.97 -13.85 -2.63
N THR A 82 -1.13 -13.79 -3.96
CA THR A 82 -1.69 -14.91 -4.76
C THR A 82 -0.80 -16.16 -4.66
N LEU A 83 0.52 -16.01 -4.78
CA LEU A 83 1.46 -17.13 -4.69
C LEU A 83 1.46 -17.75 -3.30
N MET A 84 1.43 -16.92 -2.24
CA MET A 84 1.42 -17.37 -0.85
C MET A 84 0.17 -18.18 -0.50
N HIS A 85 -0.96 -17.91 -1.15
CA HIS A 85 -2.20 -18.70 -1.01
C HIS A 85 -2.26 -19.95 -1.89
N SER A 86 -1.26 -20.18 -2.75
CA SER A 86 -1.23 -21.37 -3.61
C SER A 86 -0.87 -22.63 -2.80
N ALA A 87 -1.41 -23.78 -3.24
CA ALA A 87 -1.09 -25.07 -2.65
C ALA A 87 0.41 -25.40 -2.76
N ILE A 88 1.04 -25.05 -3.88
CA ILE A 88 2.47 -25.27 -4.14
C ILE A 88 3.31 -24.50 -3.10
N MET A 89 3.05 -23.21 -2.92
CA MET A 89 3.80 -22.41 -1.96
C MET A 89 3.56 -22.86 -0.50
N SER A 90 2.33 -23.29 -0.21
CA SER A 90 2.00 -23.84 1.12
C SER A 90 2.76 -25.12 1.42
N GLU A 91 2.98 -25.97 0.42
CA GLU A 91 3.78 -27.18 0.51
C GLU A 91 5.28 -26.86 0.66
N GLU A 92 5.83 -26.02 -0.21
CA GLU A 92 7.25 -25.60 -0.18
C GLU A 92 7.64 -24.96 1.16
N LEU A 93 6.78 -24.09 1.69
CA LEU A 93 7.00 -23.42 2.98
C LEU A 93 6.60 -24.30 4.18
N ASN A 94 6.13 -25.53 3.95
CA ASN A 94 5.64 -26.44 4.99
C ASN A 94 4.63 -25.77 5.95
N LEU A 95 3.77 -24.87 5.45
CA LEU A 95 2.88 -24.04 6.28
C LEU A 95 1.94 -24.90 7.16
N ALA A 96 1.53 -26.07 6.67
CA ALA A 96 0.70 -27.01 7.43
C ALA A 96 1.40 -27.64 8.66
N LYS A 97 2.75 -27.70 8.69
CA LYS A 97 3.51 -28.17 9.86
C LYS A 97 3.77 -27.06 10.87
N LEU A 98 3.86 -25.81 10.39
CA LEU A 98 4.08 -24.64 11.23
C LEU A 98 2.83 -24.30 12.06
N SER A 99 1.62 -24.41 11.49
CA SER A 99 0.37 -24.23 12.24
C SER A 99 0.17 -25.29 13.33
N ALA A 100 0.48 -26.56 13.06
CA ALA A 100 0.37 -27.66 14.02
C ALA A 100 1.39 -27.60 15.18
N SER A 101 2.46 -26.82 15.04
CA SER A 101 3.48 -26.63 16.08
C SER A 101 3.16 -25.46 17.02
N ALA A 102 2.39 -24.47 16.55
CA ALA A 102 1.97 -23.32 17.34
C ALA A 102 0.89 -23.64 18.38
N GLU A 103 0.05 -24.66 18.14
CA GLU A 103 -1.01 -25.10 19.07
C GLU A 103 -0.49 -25.98 20.23
N LYS A 104 0.80 -26.30 20.27
CA LYS A 104 1.40 -27.21 21.29
C LYS A 104 2.22 -26.50 22.38
N VAL A 105 2.15 -25.16 22.47
CA VAL A 105 2.83 -24.36 23.51
C VAL A 105 1.81 -23.74 24.46
#